data_AF-A0A841IKC9-F1
#
_entry.id   AF-A0A841IKC9-F1
#
_cell.length_a   1.000
_cell.length_b   1.000
_cell.length_c   1.000
_cell.angle_alpha   90.00
_cell.angle_beta   90.00
_cell.angle_gamma   90.00
#
_symmetry.space_group_name_H-M   'P 1'
#
loop_
_entity.id
_entity.type
_entity.pdbx_description
1 polymer ?
#
loop_
_entity_poly.entity_id
_entity_poly.type
_entity_poly.pdbx_seq_one_letter_code
_entity_poly.pdbx_strand_id
1 'polypeptide(L)'
;MLQTFPVQDLRQISARLHDEFVGLTRRCVERCVSDTWNCLEHLGITVTPHLVERVAREHLAAMVNSVPPSQLPAKAARRAGAALFTGHRIVPEAH
;
A
#
# COMPACT_ATOMS: atom_id res chain seq x y z
N MET A 1 -6.61 -23.65 18.89
CA MET A 1 -5.18 -23.77 19.23
C MET A 1 -4.55 -22.41 19.02
N LEU A 2 -3.96 -21.81 20.05
CA LEU A 2 -3.25 -20.53 19.93
C LEU A 2 -1.93 -20.80 19.19
N GLN A 3 -1.84 -20.39 17.94
CA GLN A 3 -0.60 -20.47 17.16
C GLN A 3 0.35 -19.38 17.68
N THR A 4 1.11 -19.68 18.74
CA THR A 4 2.17 -18.84 19.29
C THR A 4 3.46 -18.85 18.45
N PHE A 5 3.42 -19.44 17.25
CA PHE A 5 4.58 -19.72 16.39
C PHE A 5 4.92 -18.71 15.26
N PRO A 6 4.13 -17.70 14.86
CA PRO A 6 4.51 -16.87 13.69
C PRO A 6 5.52 -15.75 14.00
N VAL A 7 5.68 -15.33 15.26
CA VAL A 7 6.41 -14.08 15.56
C VAL A 7 7.92 -14.18 15.28
N GLN A 8 8.52 -15.35 15.50
CA GLN A 8 9.94 -15.56 15.21
C GLN A 8 10.20 -15.63 13.70
N ASP A 9 9.36 -16.34 12.96
CA ASP A 9 9.45 -16.45 11.50
C ASP A 9 9.26 -15.09 10.83
N LEU A 10 8.25 -14.31 11.24
CA LEU A 10 8.01 -12.97 10.70
C LEU A 10 9.18 -12.03 10.98
N ARG A 11 9.84 -12.14 12.14
CA ARG A 11 11.05 -11.36 12.45
C ARG A 11 12.22 -11.74 11.56
N GLN A 12 12.44 -13.02 11.33
CA GLN A 12 13.53 -13.49 10.44
C GLN A 12 13.27 -13.08 8.99
N ILE A 13 12.04 -13.24 8.51
CA ILE A 13 11.62 -12.78 7.18
C ILE A 13 11.83 -11.27 7.04
N SER A 14 11.38 -10.49 8.03
CA SER A 14 11.53 -9.03 8.00
C SER A 14 13.00 -8.60 7.97
N ALA A 15 13.88 -9.29 8.71
CA ALA A 15 15.32 -9.01 8.68
C ALA A 15 15.92 -9.29 7.29
N ARG A 16 15.63 -10.46 6.72
CA ARG A 16 16.13 -10.85 5.38
C ARG A 16 15.64 -9.92 4.28
N LEU A 17 14.35 -9.54 4.32
CA LEU A 17 13.79 -8.59 3.36
C LEU A 17 14.35 -7.18 3.56
N HIS A 18 14.63 -6.76 4.79
CA HIS A 18 15.25 -5.46 5.02
C HIS A 18 16.67 -5.38 4.43
N ASP A 19 17.44 -6.46 4.51
CA ASP A 19 18.77 -6.52 3.91
C ASP A 19 18.70 -6.47 2.36
N GLU A 20 17.65 -7.07 1.77
CA GLU A 20 17.39 -7.04 0.32
C GLU A 20 16.89 -5.67 -0.15
N PHE A 21 16.06 -5.00 0.66
CA PHE A 21 15.41 -3.73 0.34
C PHE A 21 15.92 -2.58 1.22
N VAL A 22 17.24 -2.41 1.33
CA VAL A 22 17.89 -1.40 2.19
C VAL A 22 17.45 0.06 1.94
N GLY A 23 16.90 0.35 0.75
CA GLY A 23 16.31 1.65 0.43
C GLY A 23 14.98 1.95 1.14
N LEU A 24 14.34 0.95 1.74
CA LEU A 24 13.12 1.08 2.52
C LEU A 24 13.43 1.10 4.02
N THR A 25 12.61 1.82 4.79
CA THR A 25 12.75 1.80 6.24
C THR A 25 12.38 0.42 6.81
N ARG A 26 13.11 -0.03 7.83
CA ARG A 26 12.82 -1.29 8.55
C ARG A 26 11.37 -1.42 9.00
N ARG A 27 10.79 -0.36 9.53
CA ARG A 27 9.38 -0.33 9.95
C ARG A 27 8.43 -0.59 8.78
N CYS A 28 8.75 -0.10 7.58
CA CYS A 28 7.95 -0.34 6.38
C CYS A 28 7.96 -1.82 5.98
N VAL A 29 9.14 -2.46 6.03
CA VAL A 29 9.30 -3.89 5.73
C VAL A 29 8.55 -4.74 6.76
N GLU A 30 8.73 -4.47 8.06
CA GLU A 30 8.04 -5.20 9.14
C GLU A 30 6.51 -5.09 9.03
N ARG A 31 6.02 -3.90 8.68
CA ARG A 31 4.59 -3.68 8.42
C ARG A 31 4.11 -4.45 7.20
N CYS A 32 4.84 -4.40 6.08
CA CYS A 32 4.47 -5.12 4.86
C CYS A 32 4.36 -6.64 5.09
N VAL A 33 5.32 -7.21 5.84
CA VAL A 33 5.31 -8.63 6.22
C VAL A 33 4.10 -8.97 7.11
N SER A 34 3.79 -8.11 8.08
CA SER A 34 2.63 -8.29 8.96
C SER A 34 1.30 -8.16 8.21
N ASP A 35 1.18 -7.16 7.34
CA ASP A 35 0.00 -6.93 6.52
C ASP A 35 -0.23 -8.11 5.55
N THR A 36 0.85 -8.65 4.97
CA THR A 36 0.80 -9.85 4.11
C THR A 36 0.26 -11.07 4.87
N TRP A 37 0.76 -11.33 6.08
CA TRP A 37 0.25 -12.41 6.93
C TRP A 37 -1.25 -12.26 7.18
N ASN A 38 -1.67 -11.07 7.65
CA ASN A 38 -3.07 -10.77 7.96
C ASN A 38 -3.97 -10.90 6.74
N CYS A 39 -3.52 -10.44 5.57
CA CYS A 39 -4.27 -10.57 4.32
C CYS A 39 -4.45 -12.03 3.92
N LEU A 40 -3.41 -12.86 4.02
CA LEU A 40 -3.50 -14.28 3.67
C LEU A 40 -4.41 -15.05 4.63
N GLU A 41 -4.32 -14.78 5.93
CA GLU A 41 -5.25 -15.34 6.92
C GLU A 41 -6.70 -14.91 6.63
N HIS A 42 -6.92 -13.63 6.33
CA HIS A 42 -8.24 -13.10 6.02
C HIS A 42 -8.85 -13.74 4.77
N LEU A 43 -8.02 -14.11 3.79
CA LEU A 43 -8.44 -14.82 2.59
C LEU A 43 -8.70 -16.32 2.81
N GLY A 44 -8.47 -16.84 4.03
CA GLY A 44 -8.61 -18.26 4.34
C GLY A 44 -7.52 -19.13 3.71
N ILE A 45 -6.40 -18.53 3.30
CA ILE A 45 -5.26 -19.25 2.73
C ILE A 45 -4.43 -19.81 3.89
N THR A 46 -4.00 -21.07 3.78
CA THR A 46 -3.04 -21.65 4.74
C THR A 46 -1.74 -20.87 4.69
N VAL A 47 -1.52 -20.02 5.70
CA VAL A 47 -0.36 -19.14 5.75
C VAL A 47 0.88 -19.92 6.15
N THR A 48 1.93 -19.79 5.34
CA THR A 48 3.25 -20.35 5.64
C THR A 48 4.30 -19.24 5.58
N PRO A 49 5.40 -19.34 6.35
CA PRO A 49 6.49 -18.36 6.30
C PRO A 49 7.01 -18.11 4.88
N HIS A 50 7.16 -19.18 4.08
CA HIS A 50 7.66 -19.08 2.71
C HIS A 50 6.69 -18.32 1.78
N LEU A 51 5.38 -18.54 1.93
CA LEU A 51 4.37 -17.81 1.17
C LEU A 51 4.38 -16.32 1.52
N VAL A 52 4.44 -16.01 2.81
CA VAL A 52 4.49 -14.62 3.31
C VAL A 52 5.72 -13.91 2.79
N GLU A 53 6.90 -14.54 2.86
CA GLU A 53 8.12 -13.96 2.33
C GLU A 53 8.02 -13.66 0.83
N ARG A 54 7.50 -14.60 0.02
CA ARG A 54 7.35 -14.39 -1.42
C ARG A 54 6.41 -13.24 -1.73
N VAL A 55 5.22 -13.23 -1.12
CA VAL A 55 4.23 -12.18 -1.40
C VAL A 55 4.72 -10.82 -0.90
N ALA A 56 5.36 -10.76 0.27
CA ALA A 56 5.94 -9.52 0.79
C ALA A 56 7.08 -9.01 -0.11
N ARG A 57 7.98 -9.88 -0.60
CA ARG A 57 9.03 -9.51 -1.54
C ARG A 57 8.45 -8.87 -2.81
N GLU A 58 7.44 -9.50 -3.41
CA GLU A 58 6.78 -8.97 -4.60
C GLU A 58 6.14 -7.61 -4.32
N HIS A 59 5.50 -7.45 -3.16
CA HIS A 59 4.90 -6.17 -2.77
C HIS A 59 5.94 -5.05 -2.59
N LEU A 60 7.05 -5.35 -1.91
CA LEU A 60 8.16 -4.39 -1.71
C LEU A 60 8.82 -4.04 -3.06
N ALA A 61 9.03 -5.02 -3.93
CA ALA A 61 9.53 -4.78 -5.28
C ALA A 61 8.57 -3.88 -6.08
N ALA A 62 7.27 -4.11 -6.01
CA ALA A 62 6.28 -3.25 -6.64
C ALA A 62 6.32 -1.83 -6.07
N MET A 63 6.48 -1.67 -4.76
CA MET A 63 6.62 -0.36 -4.12
C MET A 63 7.86 0.42 -4.59
N VAL A 64 9.01 -0.25 -4.72
CA VAL A 64 10.25 0.39 -5.20
C VAL A 64 10.14 0.79 -6.68
N ASN A 65 9.51 -0.05 -7.50
CA ASN A 65 9.42 0.16 -8.94
C ASN A 65 8.25 1.07 -9.36
N SER A 66 7.30 1.34 -8.46
CA SER A 66 6.17 2.22 -8.74
C SER A 66 6.45 3.64 -8.27
N VAL A 67 6.21 4.62 -9.13
CA VAL A 67 6.08 6.03 -8.72
C VAL A 67 4.59 6.28 -8.47
N PRO A 68 4.14 6.53 -7.23
CA PRO A 68 2.75 6.84 -7.00
C PRO A 68 2.42 8.18 -7.71
N PRO A 69 1.29 8.26 -8.43
CA PRO A 69 0.94 9.46 -9.20
C PRO A 69 0.77 10.71 -8.32
N SER A 70 0.55 10.54 -7.01
CA SER A 70 0.49 11.62 -6.02
C SER A 70 1.83 12.32 -5.75
N GLN A 71 2.96 11.70 -6.14
CA GLN A 71 4.30 12.29 -6.03
C GLN A 71 4.75 12.99 -7.32
N LEU A 72 3.98 12.86 -8.41
CA LEU A 72 4.22 13.66 -9.60
C LEU A 72 3.81 15.11 -9.28
N PRO A 73 4.69 16.11 -9.45
CA PRO A 73 4.29 17.49 -9.29
C PRO A 73 3.11 17.76 -10.23
N ALA A 74 2.05 18.40 -9.73
CA ALA A 74 0.83 18.76 -10.46
C ALA A 74 1.05 19.79 -11.61
N LYS A 75 2.18 19.73 -12.32
CA LYS A 75 2.53 20.52 -13.49
C LYS A 75 2.04 19.82 -14.77
N ALA A 76 0.74 19.57 -14.89
CA ALA A 76 0.10 19.30 -16.19
C ALA A 76 -1.44 19.32 -16.18
N ALA A 77 -2.11 19.23 -15.03
CA ALA A 77 -3.58 19.24 -14.99
C ALA A 77 -4.22 20.64 -14.96
N ARG A 78 -3.45 21.70 -15.25
CA ARG A 78 -3.95 23.08 -15.40
C ARG A 78 -3.98 23.52 -16.87
N ARG A 79 -4.44 22.68 -17.80
CA ARG A 79 -4.75 23.09 -19.18
C ARG A 79 -5.78 22.18 -19.86
N ALA A 80 -6.82 21.77 -19.15
CA ALA A 80 -8.08 21.30 -19.75
C ALA A 80 -9.13 21.28 -18.65
N GLY A 81 -10.07 22.22 -18.67
CA GLY A 81 -11.06 22.38 -17.61
C GLY A 81 -11.60 23.80 -17.43
N ALA A 82 -11.20 24.75 -18.29
CA ALA A 82 -11.92 26.00 -18.46
C ALA A 82 -13.14 25.78 -19.36
N ALA A 83 -14.10 24.97 -18.90
CA ALA A 83 -15.48 25.00 -19.37
C ALA A 83 -16.32 24.10 -18.45
N LEU A 84 -17.51 24.57 -18.09
CA LEU A 84 -18.56 23.85 -17.38
C LEU A 84 -18.37 23.81 -15.87
N PHE A 85 -18.72 24.89 -15.18
CA PHE A 85 -19.69 24.88 -14.06
C PHE A 85 -19.98 26.32 -13.64
N THR A 86 -20.61 27.09 -14.55
CA THR A 86 -21.28 28.33 -14.16
C THR A 86 -22.78 28.03 -14.10
N GLY A 87 -23.22 27.46 -12.98
CA GLY A 87 -24.63 27.25 -12.66
C GLY A 87 -24.99 28.04 -11.42
N HIS A 88 -25.05 29.37 -11.53
CA HIS A 88 -25.53 30.21 -10.44
C HIS A 88 -27.06 30.15 -10.41
N ARG A 89 -27.57 29.51 -9.38
CA ARG A 89 -28.98 29.49 -8.99
C ARG A 89 -29.41 30.92 -8.63
N ILE A 90 -30.42 31.45 -9.31
CA ILE A 90 -31.19 32.62 -8.87
C ILE A 90 -32.66 32.24 -9.01
N VAL A 91 -33.33 32.06 -7.87
CA VAL A 91 -34.77 31.93 -7.75
C VAL A 91 -35.32 33.35 -7.62
N PRO A 92 -36.22 33.83 -8.49
CA PRO A 92 -36.90 35.08 -8.24
C PRO A 92 -38.06 34.87 -7.26
N GLU A 93 -38.04 35.66 -6.18
CA GLU A 93 -39.11 35.79 -5.19
C GLU A 93 -40.30 36.55 -5.79
N ALA A 94 -41.51 36.14 -5.41
CA ALA A 94 -42.77 36.65 -5.93
C ALA A 94 -43.25 37.91 -5.18
N HIS A 95 -43.77 38.89 -5.91
CA HIS A 95 -44.70 39.90 -5.41
C HIS A 95 -45.93 39.94 -6.31
#